data_AF-A0A3Q9FP12-F1
#
_entry.id   AF-A0A3Q9FP12-F1
#
_cell.length_a   1.000
_cell.length_b   1.000
_cell.length_c   1.000
_cell.angle_alpha   90.00
_cell.angle_beta   90.00
_cell.angle_gamma   90.00
#
_symmetry.space_group_name_H-M   'P 1'
#
loop_
_entity.id
_entity.type
_entity.pdbx_description
1 polymer ?
#
loop_
_entity_poly.entity_id
_entity_poly.type
_entity_poly.pdbx_seq_one_letter_code
_entity_poly.pdbx_strand_id
1 'polypeptide(L)'
;MLKNIRKVIKKYFWPTLTSNTIMLNSNVRVESLSSPQKNSFFMELQKQIKGIVYTRKGLIAVNIVGFVYNWEILPFLVVGSLGYLFLISKKASRLPEKIFNKLDIQIPYTKKDNKNILERDFNYDPSKINVEDLQIGFLLDYNLQTYKVVEHFQYVTEDTNCEEKLVLITGIDERYIFKKYNVNNPFIRSTQKINIFSIDENLDTEILLKQRPKSVITYKGTNYYRDEESKGSIHSFKSNTIENRFKKWDYFDDSRLLYICIEQIDTNKFVAYQGKIEAEIAFSEILPQK
;
A
#
# COMPACT_ATOMS: atom_id res chain seq x y z
N MET A 1 45.35 -7.72 -19.87
CA MET A 1 44.98 -7.02 -18.61
C MET A 1 44.15 -5.74 -18.86
N LEU A 2 44.62 -4.77 -19.66
CA LEU A 2 43.93 -3.49 -19.96
C LEU A 2 42.50 -3.61 -20.54
N LYS A 3 42.23 -4.60 -21.41
CA LYS A 3 40.87 -4.85 -21.97
C LYS A 3 39.85 -5.25 -20.88
N ASN A 4 40.26 -5.96 -19.83
CA ASN A 4 39.39 -6.33 -18.72
C ASN A 4 39.13 -5.14 -17.79
N ILE A 5 40.15 -4.33 -17.52
CA ILE A 5 40.01 -3.09 -16.73
C ILE A 5 39.02 -2.13 -17.40
N ARG A 6 39.11 -1.95 -18.73
CA ARG A 6 38.15 -1.10 -19.48
C ARG A 6 36.71 -1.62 -19.41
N LYS A 7 36.50 -2.95 -19.47
CA LYS A 7 35.17 -3.57 -19.29
C LYS A 7 34.63 -3.39 -17.87
N VAL A 8 35.49 -3.56 -16.86
CA VAL A 8 35.13 -3.38 -15.44
C VAL A 8 34.80 -1.92 -15.15
N ILE A 9 35.63 -0.97 -15.60
CA ILE A 9 35.35 0.47 -15.49
C ILE A 9 34.04 0.80 -16.22
N LYS A 10 33.82 0.29 -17.44
CA LYS A 10 32.56 0.53 -18.17
C LYS A 10 31.33 -0.06 -17.48
N LYS A 11 31.46 -1.21 -16.82
CA LYS A 11 30.36 -1.91 -16.14
C LYS A 11 30.01 -1.29 -14.78
N TYR A 12 31.01 -0.90 -13.99
CA TYR A 12 30.83 -0.49 -12.59
C TYR A 12 30.98 1.02 -12.38
N PHE A 13 31.82 1.70 -13.16
CA PHE A 13 32.07 3.15 -13.03
C PHE A 13 31.43 3.97 -14.15
N TRP A 14 31.18 3.36 -15.32
CA TRP A 14 30.66 4.01 -16.52
C TRP A 14 29.41 3.34 -17.10
N PRO A 15 28.42 2.89 -16.30
CA PRO A 15 27.20 2.37 -16.88
C PRO A 15 26.58 3.48 -17.75
N THR A 16 26.25 3.13 -18.99
CA THR A 16 25.40 3.96 -19.83
C THR A 16 24.07 4.07 -19.11
N LEU A 17 23.89 5.17 -18.37
CA LEU A 17 22.65 5.55 -17.72
C LEU A 17 21.68 5.97 -18.82
N THR A 18 21.18 5.00 -19.58
CA THR A 18 20.03 5.20 -20.44
C THR A 18 18.79 5.01 -19.58
N SER A 19 17.69 5.65 -19.94
CA SER A 19 16.39 5.42 -19.29
C SER A 19 16.12 3.92 -19.17
N ASN A 20 16.43 3.17 -20.22
CA ASN A 20 16.15 1.73 -20.31
C ASN A 20 16.97 0.89 -19.33
N THR A 21 18.23 1.24 -19.03
CA THR A 21 19.04 0.49 -18.04
C THR A 21 18.65 0.78 -16.61
N ILE A 22 18.17 2.00 -16.34
CA ILE A 22 17.65 2.40 -15.01
C ILE A 22 16.26 1.77 -14.75
N MET A 23 15.50 1.49 -15.80
CA MET A 23 14.13 0.98 -15.74
C MET A 23 14.01 -0.54 -15.50
N LEU A 24 15.10 -1.30 -15.60
CA LEU A 24 15.04 -2.77 -15.65
C LEU A 24 14.36 -3.43 -14.42
N ASN A 25 14.40 -2.78 -13.25
CA ASN A 25 13.70 -3.26 -12.04
C ASN A 25 12.35 -2.55 -11.78
N SER A 26 12.07 -1.43 -12.44
CA SER A 26 10.85 -0.65 -12.21
C SER A 26 9.75 -0.88 -13.25
N ASN A 27 10.02 -1.60 -14.34
CA ASN A 27 9.07 -1.81 -15.44
C ASN A 27 7.70 -2.34 -14.97
N VAL A 28 7.68 -3.33 -14.08
CA VAL A 28 6.42 -3.90 -13.54
C VAL A 28 5.58 -2.87 -12.78
N ARG A 29 6.22 -1.92 -12.07
CA ARG A 29 5.52 -0.85 -11.32
C ARG A 29 5.11 0.31 -12.21
N VAL A 30 5.90 0.65 -13.23
CA VAL A 30 5.55 1.71 -14.19
C VAL A 30 4.36 1.29 -15.06
N GLU A 31 4.22 0.00 -15.34
CA GLU A 31 3.10 -0.54 -16.11
C GLU A 31 1.74 -0.37 -15.41
N SER A 32 1.70 -0.38 -14.08
CA SER A 32 0.47 -0.17 -13.30
C SER A 32 0.01 1.30 -13.25
N LEU A 33 0.83 2.25 -13.69
CA LEU A 33 0.47 3.65 -13.78
C LEU A 33 -0.50 3.90 -14.96
N SER A 34 -1.47 4.79 -14.76
CA SER A 34 -2.31 5.30 -15.85
C SER A 34 -1.49 6.04 -16.90
N SER A 35 -1.99 6.17 -18.14
CA SER A 35 -1.26 6.84 -19.24
C SER A 35 -0.76 8.25 -18.90
N PRO A 36 -1.54 9.13 -18.22
CA PRO A 36 -1.05 10.44 -17.78
C PRO A 36 0.09 10.33 -16.75
N GLN A 37 -0.02 9.39 -15.80
CA GLN A 37 0.99 9.17 -14.76
C GLN A 37 2.30 8.63 -15.34
N LYS A 38 2.22 7.73 -16.33
CA LYS A 38 3.38 7.26 -17.09
C LYS A 38 4.13 8.44 -17.70
N ASN A 39 3.40 9.36 -18.34
CA ASN A 39 4.02 10.56 -18.94
C ASN A 39 4.70 11.45 -17.88
N SER A 40 4.05 11.74 -16.75
CA SER A 40 4.65 12.52 -15.65
C SER A 40 5.87 11.83 -15.04
N PHE A 41 5.81 10.51 -14.85
CA PHE A 41 6.93 9.68 -14.39
C PHE A 41 8.12 9.78 -15.34
N PHE A 42 7.90 9.55 -16.63
CA PHE A 42 8.95 9.62 -17.63
C PHE A 42 9.54 11.02 -17.78
N MET A 43 8.72 12.08 -17.70
CA MET A 43 9.20 13.46 -17.75
C MET A 43 10.12 13.79 -16.56
N GLU A 44 9.69 13.47 -15.33
CA GLU A 44 10.51 13.72 -14.13
C GLU A 44 11.78 12.86 -14.12
N LEU A 45 11.67 11.59 -14.54
CA LEU A 45 12.83 10.71 -14.66
C LEU A 45 13.84 11.25 -15.67
N GLN A 46 13.38 11.69 -16.85
CA GLN A 46 14.25 12.30 -17.86
C GLN A 46 14.92 13.58 -17.34
N LYS A 47 14.19 14.42 -16.60
CA LYS A 47 14.74 15.64 -16.00
C LYS A 47 15.88 15.34 -15.04
N GLN A 48 15.71 14.36 -14.14
CA GLN A 48 16.74 13.94 -13.18
C GLN A 48 17.95 13.31 -13.88
N ILE A 49 17.72 12.46 -14.90
CA ILE A 49 18.80 11.85 -15.69
C ILE A 49 19.61 12.92 -16.43
N LYS A 50 18.96 13.92 -17.04
CA LYS A 50 19.65 15.03 -17.70
C LYS A 50 20.60 15.75 -16.74
N GLY A 51 20.16 16.05 -15.52
CA GLY A 51 21.00 16.66 -14.48
C GLY A 51 22.27 15.86 -14.19
N ILE A 52 22.16 14.53 -14.09
CA ILE A 52 23.30 13.62 -13.89
C ILE A 52 24.26 13.60 -15.09
N VAL A 53 23.72 13.68 -16.32
CA VAL A 53 24.55 13.74 -17.52
C VAL A 53 25.35 15.05 -17.57
N TYR A 54 24.77 16.17 -17.17
CA TYR A 54 25.47 17.46 -17.11
C TYR A 54 26.60 17.46 -16.07
N THR A 55 26.35 16.97 -14.86
CA THR A 55 27.40 16.90 -13.82
C THR A 55 28.56 16.00 -14.24
N ARG A 56 28.27 14.87 -14.91
CA ARG A 56 29.29 14.00 -15.51
C ARG A 56 30.16 14.74 -16.53
N LYS A 57 29.55 15.46 -17.47
CA LYS A 57 30.29 16.24 -18.48
C LYS A 57 31.17 17.31 -17.84
N GLY A 58 30.66 17.99 -16.80
CA GLY A 58 31.42 18.99 -16.04
C GLY A 58 32.67 18.40 -15.37
N LEU A 59 32.54 17.26 -14.69
CA LEU A 59 33.69 16.60 -14.04
C LEU A 59 34.74 16.13 -15.04
N ILE A 60 34.32 15.65 -16.21
CA ILE A 60 35.25 15.28 -17.29
C ILE A 60 36.02 16.51 -17.77
N ALA A 61 35.33 17.63 -17.99
CA ALA A 61 35.97 18.88 -18.40
C ALA A 61 36.98 19.37 -17.34
N VAL A 62 36.63 19.30 -16.05
CA VAL A 62 37.54 19.68 -14.95
C VAL A 62 38.78 18.79 -14.91
N ASN A 63 38.64 17.47 -15.08
CA ASN A 63 39.79 16.56 -15.13
C ASN A 63 40.69 16.82 -16.34
N ILE A 64 40.12 17.17 -17.51
CA ILE A 64 40.89 17.55 -18.70
C ILE A 64 41.66 18.85 -18.46
N VAL A 65 41.05 19.86 -17.86
CA VAL A 65 41.74 21.11 -17.51
C VAL A 65 42.84 20.84 -16.47
N GLY A 66 42.56 20.07 -15.42
CA GLY A 66 43.55 19.69 -14.41
C GLY A 66 44.77 18.97 -15.00
N PHE A 67 44.55 18.08 -15.97
CA PHE A 67 45.61 17.40 -16.72
C PHE A 67 46.55 18.36 -17.45
N VAL A 68 46.01 19.44 -18.04
CA VAL A 68 46.79 20.41 -18.82
C VAL A 68 47.60 21.36 -17.91
N TYR A 69 47.04 21.76 -16.77
CA TYR A 69 47.62 22.83 -15.95
C TYR A 69 48.39 22.34 -14.71
N ASN A 70 48.06 21.18 -14.14
CA ASN A 70 48.72 20.69 -12.93
C ASN A 70 48.65 19.15 -12.78
N TRP A 71 49.63 18.47 -13.36
CA TRP A 71 49.69 17.01 -13.40
C TRP A 71 49.81 16.35 -12.01
N GLU A 72 50.40 17.04 -11.04
CA GLU A 72 50.61 16.49 -9.68
C GLU A 72 49.29 16.31 -8.91
N ILE A 73 48.28 17.13 -9.22
CA ILE A 73 46.96 17.09 -8.56
C ILE A 73 46.00 16.14 -9.29
N LEU A 74 46.31 15.75 -10.52
CA LEU A 74 45.48 14.88 -11.36
C LEU A 74 45.06 13.56 -10.67
N PRO A 75 45.94 12.82 -9.94
CA PRO A 75 45.53 11.58 -9.27
C PRO A 75 44.42 11.83 -8.23
N PHE A 76 44.52 12.93 -7.48
CA PHE A 76 43.53 13.30 -6.47
C PHE A 76 42.21 13.74 -7.10
N LEU A 77 42.25 14.51 -8.18
CA LEU A 77 41.05 14.93 -8.93
C LEU A 77 40.32 13.75 -9.57
N VAL A 78 41.07 12.79 -10.14
CA VAL A 78 40.51 11.59 -10.75
C VAL A 78 39.87 10.69 -9.70
N VAL A 79 40.55 10.45 -8.57
CA VAL A 79 40.00 9.65 -7.46
C VAL A 79 38.74 10.30 -6.87
N GLY A 80 38.78 11.61 -6.62
CA GLY A 80 37.62 12.36 -6.12
C GLY A 80 36.45 12.33 -7.10
N SER A 81 36.71 12.53 -8.39
CA SER A 81 35.69 12.45 -9.45
C SER A 81 35.07 11.06 -9.55
N LEU A 82 35.88 9.99 -9.49
CA LEU A 82 35.39 8.61 -9.51
C LEU A 82 34.54 8.29 -8.28
N GLY A 83 34.96 8.72 -7.09
CA GLY A 83 34.17 8.55 -5.86
C GLY A 83 32.83 9.28 -5.93
N TYR A 84 32.82 10.53 -6.40
CA TYR A 84 31.59 11.30 -6.58
C TYR A 84 30.65 10.67 -7.62
N LEU A 85 31.18 10.21 -8.76
CA LEU A 85 30.40 9.51 -9.79
C LEU A 85 29.82 8.19 -9.28
N PHE A 86 30.55 7.46 -8.43
CA PHE A 86 30.05 6.25 -7.77
C PHE A 86 28.86 6.57 -6.85
N LEU A 87 28.95 7.61 -6.03
CA LEU A 87 27.84 8.06 -5.16
C LEU A 87 26.62 8.50 -5.98
N ILE A 88 26.83 9.25 -7.06
CA ILE A 88 25.75 9.63 -7.98
C ILE A 88 25.12 8.40 -8.61
N SER A 89 25.91 7.41 -9.05
CA SER A 89 25.40 6.17 -9.66
C SER A 89 24.49 5.41 -8.68
N LYS A 90 24.91 5.29 -7.41
CA LYS A 90 24.11 4.67 -6.35
C LYS A 90 22.83 5.44 -6.03
N LYS A 91 22.86 6.77 -6.14
CA LYS A 91 21.65 7.61 -6.00
C LYS A 91 20.72 7.49 -7.21
N ALA A 92 21.30 7.39 -8.41
CA ALA A 92 20.59 7.30 -9.68
C ALA A 92 19.79 6.01 -9.81
N SER A 93 20.30 4.89 -9.33
CA SER A 93 19.59 3.60 -9.33
C SER A 93 18.32 3.61 -8.47
N ARG A 94 18.21 4.54 -7.50
CA ARG A 94 17.02 4.71 -6.64
C ARG A 94 16.04 5.77 -7.15
N LEU A 95 16.35 6.46 -8.24
CA LEU A 95 15.49 7.53 -8.78
C LEU A 95 14.10 7.04 -9.23
N PRO A 96 13.96 5.90 -9.94
CA PRO A 96 12.64 5.41 -10.36
C PRO A 96 11.70 5.23 -9.18
N GLU A 97 12.18 4.58 -8.11
CA GLU A 97 11.38 4.33 -6.92
C GLU A 97 11.01 5.63 -6.19
N LYS A 98 11.94 6.58 -6.09
CA LYS A 98 11.66 7.90 -5.48
C LYS A 98 10.61 8.69 -6.27
N ILE A 99 10.68 8.67 -7.60
CA ILE A 99 9.73 9.37 -8.48
C ILE A 99 8.38 8.66 -8.44
N PHE A 100 8.37 7.33 -8.46
CA PHE A 100 7.16 6.53 -8.33
C PHE A 100 6.43 6.84 -7.01
N ASN A 101 7.12 6.74 -5.86
CA ASN A 101 6.53 7.06 -4.56
C ASN A 101 6.03 8.51 -4.51
N LYS A 102 6.77 9.46 -5.09
CA LYS A 102 6.33 10.86 -5.16
C LYS A 102 5.05 11.00 -5.99
N LEU A 103 4.94 10.32 -7.13
CA LEU A 103 3.76 10.40 -7.99
C LEU A 103 2.54 9.65 -7.40
N ASP A 104 2.78 8.56 -6.68
CA ASP A 104 1.76 7.82 -5.95
C ASP A 104 1.21 8.67 -4.77
N ILE A 105 2.10 9.30 -3.99
CA ILE A 105 1.75 10.24 -2.91
C ILE A 105 1.11 11.53 -3.46
N GLN A 106 1.46 11.94 -4.68
CA GLN A 106 0.93 13.15 -5.31
C GLN A 106 -0.41 12.96 -6.02
N ILE A 107 -1.04 11.77 -6.02
CA ILE A 107 -2.40 11.65 -6.53
C ILE A 107 -3.30 12.43 -5.57
N PRO A 108 -3.76 13.64 -5.93
CA PRO A 108 -4.76 14.32 -5.13
C PRO A 108 -6.03 13.48 -5.26
N TYR A 109 -6.80 13.37 -4.17
CA TYR A 109 -8.17 12.87 -4.18
C TYR A 109 -8.87 13.33 -5.45
N THR A 110 -9.03 12.42 -6.41
CA THR A 110 -9.83 12.74 -7.58
C THR A 110 -11.25 12.88 -7.07
N LYS A 111 -11.78 14.10 -7.14
CA LYS A 111 -13.17 14.52 -6.84
C LYS A 111 -14.27 13.61 -7.44
N LYS A 112 -13.89 12.61 -8.23
CA LYS A 112 -14.72 11.60 -8.88
C LYS A 112 -15.07 10.42 -7.96
N ASP A 113 -14.31 10.18 -6.89
CA ASP A 113 -14.56 9.09 -5.94
C ASP A 113 -15.79 9.34 -5.05
N ASN A 114 -16.26 10.60 -4.96
CA ASN A 114 -17.46 10.96 -4.20
C ASN A 114 -18.77 10.38 -4.77
N LYS A 115 -18.80 9.92 -6.03
CA LYS A 115 -20.05 9.45 -6.65
C LYS A 115 -20.58 8.12 -6.09
N ASN A 116 -19.74 7.35 -5.40
CA ASN A 116 -20.08 6.02 -4.89
C ASN A 116 -20.09 5.95 -3.35
N ILE A 117 -19.89 7.07 -2.65
CA ILE A 117 -20.13 7.10 -1.20
C ILE A 117 -21.64 6.96 -1.02
N LEU A 118 -22.08 5.85 -0.43
CA LEU A 118 -23.49 5.67 -0.15
C LEU A 118 -23.85 6.58 1.01
N GLU A 119 -24.72 7.57 0.76
CA GLU A 119 -25.41 8.30 1.81
C GLU A 119 -26.22 7.28 2.61
N ARG A 120 -25.77 6.99 3.83
CA ARG A 120 -26.47 6.14 4.77
C ARG A 120 -27.55 6.98 5.42
N ASP A 121 -28.81 6.60 5.21
CA ASP A 121 -29.89 7.07 6.06
C ASP A 121 -29.78 6.31 7.38
N PHE A 122 -29.33 7.01 8.42
CA PHE A 122 -29.16 6.47 9.76
C PHE A 122 -30.49 6.35 10.53
N ASN A 123 -31.61 6.35 9.81
CA ASN A 123 -32.93 6.15 10.35
C ASN A 123 -33.18 4.65 10.58
N TYR A 124 -33.28 4.25 11.84
CA TYR A 124 -33.58 2.89 12.26
C TYR A 124 -34.87 2.85 13.06
N ASP A 125 -35.58 1.71 13.02
CA ASP A 125 -36.72 1.44 13.89
C ASP A 125 -36.17 1.03 15.28
N PRO A 126 -36.41 1.82 16.36
CA PRO A 126 -35.91 1.49 17.68
C PRO A 126 -36.41 0.14 18.23
N SER A 127 -37.49 -0.41 17.65
CA SER A 127 -38.03 -1.72 18.03
C SER A 127 -37.40 -2.90 17.28
N LYS A 128 -36.60 -2.63 16.23
CA LYS A 128 -36.00 -3.63 15.34
C LYS A 128 -34.60 -3.22 14.91
N ILE A 129 -33.71 -3.06 15.90
CA ILE A 129 -32.32 -2.67 15.64
C ILE A 129 -31.50 -3.90 15.31
N ASN A 130 -30.81 -3.82 14.18
CA ASN A 130 -30.02 -4.89 13.60
C ASN A 130 -28.54 -4.50 13.50
N VAL A 131 -27.66 -5.46 13.16
CA VAL A 131 -26.23 -5.19 12.98
C VAL A 131 -26.01 -4.21 11.82
N GLU A 132 -26.92 -4.18 10.84
CA GLU A 132 -26.90 -3.24 9.74
C GLU A 132 -27.02 -1.78 10.19
N ASP A 133 -27.71 -1.51 11.29
CA ASP A 133 -28.01 -0.17 11.82
C ASP A 133 -26.91 0.41 12.71
N LEU A 134 -25.88 -0.39 13.03
CA LEU A 134 -24.80 0.02 13.92
C LEU A 134 -24.12 1.32 13.46
N GLN A 135 -24.02 2.25 14.39
CA GLN A 135 -23.42 3.57 14.23
C GLN A 135 -22.39 3.83 15.33
N ILE A 136 -21.52 4.80 15.09
CA ILE A 136 -20.58 5.29 16.10
C ILE A 136 -21.34 5.71 17.35
N GLY A 137 -20.92 5.21 18.51
CA GLY A 137 -21.57 5.45 19.80
C GLY A 137 -22.42 4.30 20.31
N PHE A 138 -22.93 3.44 19.43
CA PHE A 138 -23.80 2.34 19.83
C PHE A 138 -23.07 1.34 20.72
N LEU A 139 -23.83 0.71 21.62
CA LEU A 139 -23.37 -0.43 22.41
C LEU A 139 -24.00 -1.70 21.84
N LEU A 140 -23.28 -2.81 21.93
CA LEU A 140 -23.80 -4.12 21.56
C LEU A 140 -23.10 -5.21 22.38
N ASP A 141 -23.80 -6.29 22.65
CA ASP A 141 -23.24 -7.46 23.29
C ASP A 141 -22.76 -8.47 22.24
N TYR A 142 -21.55 -8.97 22.44
CA TYR A 142 -20.98 -10.03 21.63
C TYR A 142 -20.07 -10.90 22.51
N ASN A 143 -20.29 -12.22 22.46
CA ASN A 143 -19.49 -13.19 23.22
C ASN A 143 -19.41 -12.85 24.73
N LEU A 144 -20.56 -12.55 25.34
CA LEU A 144 -20.72 -12.19 26.77
C LEU A 144 -19.99 -10.91 27.21
N GLN A 145 -19.61 -10.05 26.27
CA GLN A 145 -19.01 -8.75 26.56
C GLN A 145 -19.74 -7.65 25.81
N THR A 146 -19.93 -6.51 26.46
CA THR A 146 -20.49 -5.31 25.84
C THR A 146 -19.38 -4.51 25.17
N TYR A 147 -19.56 -4.20 23.90
CA TYR A 147 -18.66 -3.40 23.09
C TYR A 147 -19.29 -2.06 22.72
N LYS A 148 -18.46 -1.03 22.60
CA LYS A 148 -18.84 0.27 22.02
C LYS A 148 -18.29 0.42 20.61
N VAL A 149 -19.12 0.86 19.67
CA VAL A 149 -18.70 1.26 18.33
C VAL A 149 -17.98 2.61 18.41
N VAL A 150 -16.71 2.68 18.02
CA VAL A 150 -15.89 3.91 18.07
C VAL A 150 -15.49 4.46 16.73
N GLU A 151 -15.42 3.60 15.71
CA GLU A 151 -15.15 4.00 14.33
C GLU A 151 -16.02 3.23 13.36
N HIS A 152 -16.35 3.88 12.25
CA HIS A 152 -17.17 3.32 11.19
C HIS A 152 -16.61 3.82 9.86
N PHE A 153 -16.19 2.87 9.03
CA PHE A 153 -15.61 3.12 7.72
C PHE A 153 -16.44 2.43 6.64
N GLN A 154 -16.49 3.05 5.47
CA GLN A 154 -17.03 2.48 4.24
C GLN A 154 -15.91 2.29 3.23
N TYR A 155 -15.85 1.09 2.66
CA TYR A 155 -14.90 0.69 1.64
C TYR A 155 -15.61 0.84 0.30
N VAL A 156 -15.23 1.90 -0.42
CA VAL A 156 -15.80 2.25 -1.72
C VAL A 156 -14.93 1.62 -2.78
N THR A 157 -15.46 0.61 -3.47
CA THR A 157 -14.80 -0.03 -4.62
C THR A 157 -15.36 0.55 -5.93
N GLU A 158 -14.75 0.20 -7.06
CA GLU A 158 -15.28 0.56 -8.39
C GLU A 158 -16.65 -0.11 -8.67
N ASP A 159 -16.90 -1.25 -8.02
CA ASP A 159 -18.15 -2.00 -8.10
C ASP A 159 -19.18 -1.46 -7.10
N THR A 160 -20.47 -1.67 -7.37
CA THR A 160 -21.60 -1.20 -6.53
C THR A 160 -21.67 -1.88 -5.16
N ASN A 161 -20.78 -2.83 -4.88
CA ASN A 161 -20.70 -3.52 -3.60
C ASN A 161 -19.89 -2.67 -2.62
N CYS A 162 -20.57 -2.14 -1.61
CA CYS A 162 -19.93 -1.44 -0.50
C CYS A 162 -19.78 -2.39 0.68
N GLU A 163 -18.59 -2.39 1.27
CA GLU A 163 -18.31 -3.08 2.52
C GLU A 163 -18.10 -2.03 3.61
N GLU A 164 -18.56 -2.33 4.82
CA GLU A 164 -18.35 -1.48 5.99
C GLU A 164 -17.45 -2.19 6.99
N LYS A 165 -16.57 -1.40 7.62
CA LYS A 165 -15.75 -1.81 8.75
C LYS A 165 -16.15 -1.02 9.98
N LEU A 166 -16.52 -1.72 11.05
CA LEU A 166 -16.79 -1.13 12.36
C LEU A 166 -15.67 -1.52 13.33
N VAL A 167 -15.23 -0.56 14.14
CA VAL A 167 -14.26 -0.80 15.21
C VAL A 167 -15.01 -0.77 16.53
N LEU A 168 -14.91 -1.89 17.24
CA LEU A 168 -15.56 -2.15 18.52
C LEU A 168 -14.51 -2.20 19.62
N ILE A 169 -14.75 -1.52 20.74
CA ILE A 169 -13.86 -1.58 21.91
C ILE A 169 -14.61 -1.99 23.16
N THR A 170 -13.95 -2.76 24.02
CA THR A 170 -14.38 -3.04 25.38
C THR A 170 -13.17 -3.09 26.32
N GLY A 171 -13.03 -2.10 27.20
CA GLY A 171 -11.83 -1.94 28.02
C GLY A 171 -10.56 -1.86 27.17
N ILE A 172 -9.76 -2.93 27.17
CA ILE A 172 -8.51 -3.07 26.38
C ILE A 172 -8.68 -3.90 25.10
N ASP A 173 -9.81 -4.58 24.93
CA ASP A 173 -10.05 -5.47 23.80
C ASP A 173 -10.63 -4.68 22.63
N GLU A 174 -10.10 -4.94 21.43
CA GLU A 174 -10.52 -4.33 20.17
C GLU A 174 -10.96 -5.42 19.20
N ARG A 175 -12.10 -5.20 18.55
CA ARG A 175 -12.70 -6.11 17.58
C ARG A 175 -13.14 -5.34 16.34
N TYR A 176 -13.00 -5.99 15.19
CA TYR A 176 -13.29 -5.40 13.89
C TYR A 176 -14.36 -6.24 13.22
N ILE A 177 -15.46 -5.58 12.84
CA ILE A 177 -16.54 -6.20 12.10
C ILE A 177 -16.48 -5.74 10.65
N PHE A 178 -16.47 -6.69 9.72
CA PHE A 178 -16.70 -6.41 8.30
C PHE A 178 -18.05 -6.96 7.85
N LYS A 179 -18.87 -6.11 7.24
CA LYS A 179 -20.18 -6.47 6.69
C LYS A 179 -20.36 -5.89 5.30
N LYS A 180 -21.04 -6.61 4.40
CA LYS A 180 -21.46 -6.06 3.10
C LYS A 180 -22.77 -5.28 3.30
N TYR A 181 -22.89 -4.11 2.71
CA TYR A 181 -24.07 -3.26 2.82
C TYR A 181 -25.19 -3.76 1.90
N ASN A 182 -26.42 -3.77 2.40
CA ASN A 182 -27.65 -4.05 1.62
C ASN A 182 -27.67 -5.45 0.95
N VAL A 183 -27.25 -6.49 1.69
CA VAL A 183 -27.29 -7.88 1.23
C VAL A 183 -28.16 -8.69 2.18
N ASN A 184 -29.25 -9.26 1.64
CA ASN A 184 -30.10 -10.21 2.36
C ASN A 184 -29.25 -11.41 2.80
N ASN A 185 -28.90 -11.47 4.10
CA ASN A 185 -27.99 -12.42 4.76
C ASN A 185 -26.52 -11.94 4.87
N PRO A 186 -26.21 -11.00 5.79
CA PRO A 186 -24.85 -10.52 5.97
C PRO A 186 -24.02 -11.62 6.66
N PHE A 187 -23.13 -12.26 5.92
CA PHE A 187 -22.00 -12.97 6.54
C PHE A 187 -21.13 -11.94 7.23
N ILE A 188 -21.27 -11.82 8.55
CA ILE A 188 -20.54 -10.85 9.35
C ILE A 188 -19.18 -11.45 9.70
N ARG A 189 -18.11 -10.79 9.28
CA ARG A 189 -16.75 -11.22 9.63
C ARG A 189 -16.35 -10.54 10.92
N SER A 190 -16.35 -11.30 12.02
CA SER A 190 -15.92 -10.84 13.34
C SER A 190 -14.46 -11.18 13.55
N THR A 191 -13.61 -10.15 13.66
CA THR A 191 -12.16 -10.32 13.60
C THR A 191 -11.40 -9.55 14.67
N GLN A 192 -10.17 -9.96 14.92
CA GLN A 192 -9.19 -9.25 15.72
C GLN A 192 -7.99 -8.91 14.85
N LYS A 193 -7.35 -7.78 15.14
CA LYS A 193 -6.12 -7.38 14.47
C LYS A 193 -4.99 -8.32 14.87
N ILE A 194 -4.25 -8.79 13.88
CA ILE A 194 -3.06 -9.61 14.06
C ILE A 194 -1.86 -8.95 13.40
N ASN A 195 -0.67 -9.33 13.85
CA ASN A 195 0.56 -8.89 13.21
C ASN A 195 0.72 -9.62 11.87
N ILE A 196 0.92 -8.90 10.77
CA ILE A 196 1.15 -9.52 9.45
C ILE A 196 2.36 -10.47 9.45
N PHE A 197 3.40 -10.13 10.21
CA PHE A 197 4.60 -10.96 10.36
C PHE A 197 4.35 -12.26 11.13
N SER A 198 3.21 -12.40 11.83
CA SER A 198 2.80 -13.66 12.46
C SER A 198 2.17 -14.66 11.48
N ILE A 199 1.82 -14.21 10.27
CA ILE A 199 1.37 -15.07 9.17
C ILE A 199 2.59 -15.59 8.42
N ASP A 200 3.41 -14.68 7.91
CA ASP A 200 4.67 -14.97 7.23
C ASP A 200 5.58 -13.75 7.39
N GLU A 201 6.82 -13.98 7.85
CA GLU A 201 7.82 -12.94 8.12
C GLU A 201 8.15 -12.05 6.92
N ASN A 202 7.95 -12.54 5.69
CA ASN A 202 8.29 -11.82 4.46
C ASN A 202 7.05 -11.39 3.65
N LEU A 203 5.85 -11.49 4.23
CA LEU A 203 4.59 -11.30 3.49
C LEU A 203 4.42 -9.89 2.94
N ASP A 204 4.81 -8.87 3.72
CA ASP A 204 4.76 -7.47 3.30
C ASP A 204 5.66 -7.20 2.08
N THR A 205 6.89 -7.71 2.14
CA THR A 205 7.90 -7.59 1.10
C THR A 205 7.45 -8.32 -0.15
N GLU A 206 6.86 -9.51 0.00
CA GLU A 206 6.26 -10.25 -1.10
C GLU A 206 5.13 -9.47 -1.76
N ILE A 207 4.20 -8.90 -0.99
CA ILE A 207 3.12 -8.07 -1.53
C ILE A 207 3.68 -6.84 -2.26
N LEU A 208 4.70 -6.17 -1.71
CA LEU A 208 5.32 -5.00 -2.36
C LEU A 208 6.05 -5.34 -3.67
N LEU A 209 6.64 -6.53 -3.76
CA LEU A 209 7.37 -6.98 -4.94
C LEU A 209 6.44 -7.53 -6.02
N LYS A 210 5.50 -8.40 -5.64
CA LYS A 210 4.60 -9.10 -6.56
C LYS A 210 3.29 -8.35 -6.80
N GLN A 211 3.03 -7.28 -6.05
CA GLN A 211 1.75 -6.56 -5.99
C GLN A 211 0.57 -7.42 -5.55
N ARG A 212 0.84 -8.64 -5.08
CA ARG A 212 -0.16 -9.64 -4.75
C ARG A 212 0.44 -10.66 -3.77
N PRO A 213 -0.25 -11.01 -2.68
CA PRO A 213 0.19 -12.05 -1.76
C PRO A 213 0.12 -13.46 -2.38
N LYS A 214 0.62 -14.47 -1.66
CA LYS A 214 0.44 -15.89 -2.04
C LYS A 214 -1.05 -16.25 -2.11
N SER A 215 -1.41 -17.19 -2.98
CA SER A 215 -2.80 -17.67 -3.07
C SER A 215 -3.22 -18.50 -1.84
N VAL A 216 -2.24 -19.07 -1.14
CA VAL A 216 -2.45 -19.87 0.07
C VAL A 216 -1.52 -19.34 1.15
N ILE A 217 -2.05 -19.15 2.35
CA ILE A 217 -1.30 -18.80 3.55
C ILE A 217 -1.61 -19.81 4.65
N THR A 218 -0.64 -20.07 5.53
CA THR A 218 -0.83 -20.94 6.69
C THR A 218 -0.72 -20.10 7.95
N TYR A 219 -1.73 -20.16 8.81
CA TYR A 219 -1.73 -19.44 10.09
C TYR A 219 -2.21 -20.37 11.19
N LYS A 220 -1.42 -20.49 12.27
CA LYS A 220 -1.70 -21.39 13.41
C LYS A 220 -2.05 -22.83 12.98
N GLY A 221 -1.35 -23.35 11.96
CA GLY A 221 -1.54 -24.71 11.44
C GLY A 221 -2.77 -24.91 10.55
N THR A 222 -3.54 -23.86 10.26
CA THR A 222 -4.69 -23.90 9.32
C THR A 222 -4.30 -23.24 8.00
N ASN A 223 -4.67 -23.86 6.89
CA ASN A 223 -4.49 -23.28 5.56
C ASN A 223 -5.67 -22.39 5.21
N TYR A 224 -5.37 -21.23 4.65
CA TYR A 224 -6.37 -20.30 4.14
C TYR A 224 -6.08 -20.01 2.67
N TYR A 225 -7.14 -19.94 1.88
CA TYR A 225 -7.12 -19.78 0.44
C TYR A 225 -7.70 -18.42 0.09
N ARG A 226 -6.98 -17.67 -0.76
CA ARG A 226 -7.44 -16.36 -1.22
C ARG A 226 -8.69 -16.53 -2.08
N ASP A 227 -9.73 -15.79 -1.74
CA ASP A 227 -11.04 -15.84 -2.40
C ASP A 227 -11.32 -14.53 -3.15
N GLU A 228 -11.38 -13.41 -2.43
CA GLU A 228 -11.71 -12.09 -2.98
C GLU A 228 -10.51 -11.13 -2.92
N GLU A 229 -10.41 -10.24 -3.91
CA GLU A 229 -9.45 -9.14 -3.95
C GLU A 229 -10.20 -7.86 -4.31
N SER A 230 -10.05 -6.85 -3.46
CA SER A 230 -10.72 -5.56 -3.63
C SER A 230 -9.73 -4.41 -3.50
N LYS A 231 -10.00 -3.33 -4.21
CA LYS A 231 -9.22 -2.09 -4.15
C LYS A 231 -10.17 -0.91 -4.23
N GLY A 232 -9.81 0.19 -3.57
CA GLY A 232 -10.68 1.34 -3.54
C GLY A 232 -10.23 2.41 -2.56
N SER A 233 -11.20 3.16 -2.08
CA SER A 233 -11.01 4.27 -1.14
C SER A 233 -11.77 3.99 0.16
N ILE A 234 -11.20 4.40 1.28
CA ILE A 234 -11.81 4.30 2.62
C ILE A 234 -12.45 5.64 2.94
N HIS A 235 -13.76 5.64 3.17
CA HIS A 235 -14.52 6.77 3.69
C HIS A 235 -14.75 6.58 5.19
N SER A 236 -14.53 7.63 5.98
CA SER A 236 -14.73 7.61 7.43
C SER A 236 -15.97 8.39 7.80
N PHE A 237 -16.93 7.74 8.46
CA PHE A 237 -18.15 8.42 8.93
C PHE A 237 -17.87 9.34 10.13
N LYS A 238 -16.73 9.17 10.81
CA LYS A 238 -16.33 10.02 11.93
C LYS A 238 -15.84 11.39 11.48
N SER A 239 -14.99 11.42 10.45
CA SER A 239 -14.43 12.65 9.88
C SER A 239 -15.25 13.18 8.70
N ASN A 240 -16.16 12.36 8.16
CA ASN A 240 -16.96 12.61 6.96
C ASN A 240 -16.08 12.95 5.74
N THR A 241 -14.95 12.25 5.62
CA THR A 241 -13.98 12.42 4.52
C THR A 241 -13.47 11.08 4.02
N ILE A 242 -12.97 11.08 2.78
CA ILE A 242 -12.17 9.98 2.26
C ILE A 242 -10.77 10.09 2.89
N GLU A 243 -10.33 9.05 3.59
CA GLU A 243 -9.08 9.08 4.36
C GLU A 243 -7.90 8.48 3.59
N ASN A 244 -8.08 7.31 2.95
CA ASN A 244 -6.96 6.55 2.37
C ASN A 244 -7.41 5.66 1.19
N ARG A 245 -6.45 5.19 0.39
CA ARG A 245 -6.68 4.08 -0.55
C ARG A 245 -6.36 2.75 0.09
N PHE A 246 -7.05 1.71 -0.34
CA PHE A 246 -6.78 0.35 0.12
C PHE A 246 -6.65 -0.64 -1.03
N LYS A 247 -5.87 -1.69 -0.77
CA LYS A 247 -6.03 -3.00 -1.39
C LYS A 247 -6.31 -4.00 -0.28
N LYS A 248 -7.20 -4.93 -0.53
CA LYS A 248 -7.65 -5.91 0.45
C LYS A 248 -7.70 -7.28 -0.20
N TRP A 249 -7.25 -8.29 0.53
CA TRP A 249 -7.29 -9.68 0.14
C TRP A 249 -7.96 -10.50 1.23
N ASP A 250 -9.02 -11.20 0.85
CA ASP A 250 -9.83 -12.03 1.71
C ASP A 250 -9.45 -13.50 1.55
N TYR A 251 -9.24 -14.17 2.67
CA TYR A 251 -8.88 -15.57 2.74
C TYR A 251 -9.84 -16.34 3.63
N PHE A 252 -10.16 -17.55 3.20
CA PHE A 252 -11.01 -18.48 3.94
C PHE A 252 -10.32 -19.82 4.09
N ASP A 253 -10.60 -20.52 5.18
CA ASP A 253 -10.22 -21.92 5.31
C ASP A 253 -11.13 -22.81 4.44
N ASP A 254 -10.82 -24.11 4.40
CA ASP A 254 -11.61 -25.09 3.65
C ASP A 254 -13.10 -25.13 4.09
N SER A 255 -13.38 -24.83 5.37
CA SER A 255 -14.75 -24.80 5.89
C SER A 255 -15.50 -23.50 5.57
N ARG A 256 -14.80 -22.45 5.12
CA ARG A 256 -15.29 -21.07 4.96
C ARG A 256 -15.86 -20.44 6.24
N LEU A 257 -15.50 -20.98 7.40
CA LEU A 257 -15.90 -20.42 8.70
C LEU A 257 -14.82 -19.54 9.30
N LEU A 258 -13.54 -19.83 9.03
CA LEU A 258 -12.43 -19.02 9.46
C LEU A 258 -12.03 -18.06 8.36
N TYR A 259 -11.63 -16.86 8.77
CA TYR A 259 -11.38 -15.75 7.87
C TYR A 259 -10.09 -15.02 8.23
N ILE A 260 -9.29 -14.70 7.22
CA ILE A 260 -8.16 -13.79 7.32
C ILE A 260 -8.32 -12.68 6.27
N CYS A 261 -8.16 -11.44 6.71
CA CYS A 261 -8.10 -10.27 5.85
C CYS A 261 -6.69 -9.70 5.89
N ILE A 262 -6.14 -9.37 4.74
CA ILE A 262 -4.92 -8.56 4.64
C ILE A 262 -5.28 -7.27 3.91
N GLU A 263 -5.03 -6.14 4.55
CA GLU A 263 -5.21 -4.81 3.99
C GLU A 263 -3.85 -4.14 3.79
N GLN A 264 -3.66 -3.56 2.62
CA GLN A 264 -2.63 -2.58 2.33
C GLN A 264 -3.30 -1.22 2.26
N ILE A 265 -3.00 -0.35 3.22
CA ILE A 265 -3.44 1.04 3.25
C ILE A 265 -2.32 1.90 2.65
N ASP A 266 -2.69 2.72 1.68
CA ASP A 266 -1.77 3.48 0.82
C ASP A 266 -0.68 2.57 0.23
N THR A 267 0.59 2.98 0.30
CA THR A 267 1.69 2.24 -0.32
C THR A 267 2.32 1.21 0.61
N ASN A 268 2.48 1.50 1.91
CA ASN A 268 3.38 0.72 2.78
C ASN A 268 2.78 0.33 4.15
N LYS A 269 1.51 0.64 4.44
CA LYS A 269 0.90 0.26 5.71
C LYS A 269 0.14 -1.04 5.53
N PHE A 270 0.56 -2.09 6.22
CA PHE A 270 -0.12 -3.37 6.22
C PHE A 270 -0.87 -3.58 7.52
N VAL A 271 -2.10 -4.05 7.41
CA VAL A 271 -2.91 -4.49 8.55
C VAL A 271 -3.47 -5.87 8.21
N ALA A 272 -3.39 -6.78 9.16
CA ALA A 272 -3.99 -8.10 9.01
C ALA A 272 -5.03 -8.32 10.11
N TYR A 273 -6.08 -9.03 9.77
CA TYR A 273 -7.15 -9.41 10.67
C TYR A 273 -7.39 -10.91 10.58
N GLN A 274 -7.68 -11.54 11.70
CA GLN A 274 -8.08 -12.93 11.77
C GLN A 274 -9.36 -13.06 12.58
N GLY A 275 -10.25 -13.94 12.14
CA GLY A 275 -11.50 -14.17 12.83
C GLY A 275 -12.33 -15.26 12.18
N LYS A 276 -13.64 -15.10 12.30
CA LYS A 276 -14.62 -16.05 11.79
C LYS A 276 -15.85 -15.38 11.25
N ILE A 277 -16.62 -16.15 10.51
CA ILE A 277 -17.95 -15.78 10.04
C ILE A 277 -18.94 -16.01 11.17
N GLU A 278 -19.71 -14.97 11.47
CA GLU A 278 -20.74 -14.95 12.49
C GLU A 278 -22.09 -14.62 11.85
N ALA A 279 -23.13 -15.21 12.43
CA ALA A 279 -24.50 -14.82 12.13
C ALA A 279 -24.85 -13.53 12.88
N GLU A 280 -25.84 -12.81 12.36
CA GLU A 280 -26.34 -11.57 12.99
C GLU A 280 -26.75 -11.77 14.44
N ILE A 281 -27.39 -12.90 14.75
CA ILE A 281 -27.84 -13.25 16.11
C ILE A 281 -26.70 -13.40 17.14
N ALA A 282 -25.44 -13.49 16.69
CA ALA A 282 -24.29 -13.47 17.59
C ALA A 282 -24.06 -12.09 18.25
N PHE A 283 -24.65 -11.05 17.68
CA PHE A 283 -24.63 -9.68 18.17
C PHE A 283 -26.01 -9.35 18.75
N SER A 284 -26.09 -9.12 20.05
CA SER A 284 -27.33 -8.93 20.79
C SER A 284 -27.34 -7.60 21.53
N GLU A 285 -28.47 -7.24 22.14
CA GLU A 285 -28.61 -6.07 23.01
C GLU A 285 -28.01 -4.80 22.37
N ILE A 286 -28.36 -4.55 21.11
CA ILE A 286 -27.89 -3.36 20.40
C ILE A 286 -28.60 -2.13 20.98
N LEU A 287 -27.86 -1.31 21.70
CA LEU A 287 -28.35 -0.11 22.34
C LEU A 287 -27.86 1.13 21.59
N PRO A 288 -28.76 1.91 20.99
CA PRO A 288 -28.39 3.16 20.34
C PRO A 288 -28.00 4.20 21.40
N GLN A 289 -26.91 4.93 21.15
CA GLN A 289 -26.52 6.08 21.96
C GLN A 289 -26.97 7.35 21.24
N LYS A 290 -27.85 8.13 21.89
CA LYS A 290 -28.21 9.49 21.45
C LYS A 290 -27.07 10.47 21.69
#